data_AF-A0A7S1CN15-F1
#
_entry.id   AF-A0A7S1CN15-F1
#
_cell.length_a   1.000
_cell.length_b   1.000
_cell.length_c   1.000
_cell.angle_alpha   90.00
_cell.angle_beta   90.00
_cell.angle_gamma   90.00
#
_symmetry.space_group_name_H-M   'P 1'
#
loop_
_entity.id
_entity.type
_entity.pdbx_description
1 polymer ?
#
loop_
_entity_poly.entity_id
_entity_poly.type
_entity_poly.pdbx_seq_one_letter_code
_entity_poly.pdbx_strand_id
1 'polypeptide(L)'
;ASPTKGKGKGKKAERKASAGGGDEVDAGEEPATPQYNASVLEDAHMRAQLAALHAELSACPEAVTALVVLKAWLARTHHGRAAPPDGVNGFLLSAVLVALLQSGPLSRSMQAHQMVRACLEWLATHD
;
A
#
# COMPACT_ATOMS: atom_id res chain seq x y z
N ALA A 1 -56.15 48.26 41.47
CA ALA A 1 -55.12 47.21 41.57
C ALA A 1 -54.21 47.29 40.36
N SER A 2 -52.92 47.05 40.59
CA SER A 2 -51.75 47.35 39.76
C SER A 2 -51.71 46.73 38.34
N PRO A 3 -50.83 47.27 37.47
CA PRO A 3 -50.66 46.91 36.05
C PRO A 3 -49.51 45.90 35.86
N THR A 4 -49.46 45.20 34.71
CA THR A 4 -48.22 44.57 34.24
C THR A 4 -47.93 44.88 32.77
N LYS A 5 -46.65 45.14 32.55
CA LYS A 5 -45.98 45.82 31.44
C LYS A 5 -45.00 44.81 30.85
N GLY A 6 -44.86 44.72 29.53
CA GLY A 6 -43.83 43.89 28.88
C GLY A 6 -43.90 44.01 27.36
N LYS A 7 -43.47 45.14 26.78
CA LYS A 7 -42.09 45.48 26.41
C LYS A 7 -41.55 44.57 25.30
N GLY A 8 -41.70 45.04 24.06
CA GLY A 8 -41.05 44.46 22.88
C GLY A 8 -39.53 44.55 22.96
N LYS A 9 -38.86 43.58 22.35
CA LYS A 9 -37.44 43.64 21.99
C LYS A 9 -37.25 42.93 20.64
N GLY A 10 -37.10 43.74 19.59
CA GLY A 10 -36.47 43.28 18.35
C GLY A 10 -35.02 42.93 18.64
N LYS A 11 -34.61 41.70 18.33
CA LYS A 11 -33.20 41.29 18.31
C LYS A 11 -32.70 41.49 16.88
N LYS A 12 -31.94 42.56 16.68
CA LYS A 12 -31.20 42.85 15.45
C LYS A 12 -30.07 41.81 15.34
N ALA A 13 -30.12 40.99 14.30
CA ALA A 13 -29.07 40.00 14.00
C ALA A 13 -27.84 40.73 13.43
N GLU A 14 -26.78 40.80 14.22
CA GLU A 14 -25.50 41.37 13.81
C GLU A 14 -24.69 40.29 13.10
N ARG A 15 -24.52 40.44 11.78
CA ARG A 15 -23.64 39.60 10.96
C ARG A 15 -22.20 40.05 11.22
N LYS A 16 -21.46 39.29 12.03
CA LYS A 16 -20.02 39.48 12.18
C LYS A 16 -19.29 38.71 11.07
N ALA A 17 -18.89 39.42 10.03
CA ALA A 17 -17.90 38.94 9.08
C ALA A 17 -16.53 38.98 9.78
N SER A 18 -15.87 37.82 9.90
CA SER A 18 -14.46 37.75 10.30
C SER A 18 -13.68 37.24 9.10
N ALA A 19 -13.01 38.16 8.42
CA ALA A 19 -11.96 37.87 7.46
C ALA A 19 -10.67 37.51 8.22
N GLY A 20 -9.91 36.56 7.68
CA GLY A 20 -8.50 36.35 8.02
C GLY A 20 -8.25 35.49 9.25
N GLY A 21 -8.13 34.18 9.04
CA GLY A 21 -7.34 33.28 9.87
C GLY A 21 -6.48 32.48 8.92
N GLY A 22 -5.16 32.73 8.91
CA GLY A 22 -4.22 31.81 8.28
C GLY A 22 -4.31 30.49 9.01
N ASP A 23 -4.49 29.41 8.27
CA ASP A 23 -4.44 28.05 8.78
C ASP A 23 -2.97 27.76 9.14
N GLU A 24 -2.55 28.21 10.33
CA GLU A 24 -1.50 27.51 11.06
C GLU A 24 -2.09 26.13 11.38
N VAL A 25 -1.78 25.17 10.50
CA VAL A 25 -2.06 23.77 10.75
C VAL A 25 -1.23 23.37 11.96
N ASP A 26 -1.88 23.40 13.12
CA ASP A 26 -1.48 22.70 14.32
C ASP A 26 -1.06 21.29 13.91
N ALA A 27 0.25 21.00 13.99
CA ALA A 27 0.81 19.68 13.76
C ALA A 27 0.49 18.74 14.94
N GLY A 28 -0.75 18.79 15.44
CA GLY A 28 -1.33 17.75 16.27
C GLY A 28 -1.46 16.51 15.42
N GLU A 29 -0.83 15.42 15.86
CA GLU A 29 -0.73 14.13 15.16
C GLU A 29 -2.07 13.71 14.52
N GLU A 30 -2.22 14.02 13.23
CA GLU A 30 -3.31 13.48 12.42
C GLU A 30 -3.13 11.95 12.36
N PRO A 31 -4.18 11.14 12.60
CA PRO A 31 -4.04 9.70 12.65
C PRO A 31 -3.47 9.17 11.32
N ALA A 32 -2.43 8.35 11.40
CA ALA A 32 -1.81 7.78 10.21
C ALA A 32 -2.84 7.00 9.37
N THR A 33 -2.85 7.25 8.06
CA THR A 33 -3.72 6.59 7.09
C THR A 33 -2.91 5.63 6.20
N PRO A 34 -2.42 4.49 6.73
CA PRO A 34 -1.47 3.64 6.03
C PRO A 34 -2.00 3.08 4.70
N GLN A 35 -3.27 2.68 4.66
CA GLN A 35 -3.88 2.13 3.43
C GLN A 35 -4.01 3.18 2.33
N TYR A 36 -4.38 4.42 2.69
CA TYR A 36 -4.46 5.52 1.74
C TYR A 36 -3.07 5.91 1.24
N ASN A 37 -2.09 5.99 2.14
CA ASN A 37 -0.72 6.35 1.78
C ASN A 37 -0.10 5.27 0.87
N ALA A 38 -0.34 3.99 1.16
CA ALA A 38 0.11 2.88 0.34
C ALA A 38 -0.53 2.92 -1.05
N SER A 39 -1.85 3.11 -1.17
CA SER A 39 -2.51 3.14 -2.48
C SER A 39 -2.02 4.30 -3.37
N VAL A 40 -1.81 5.49 -2.78
CA VAL A 40 -1.22 6.62 -3.50
C VAL A 40 0.22 6.33 -3.95
N LEU A 41 1.02 5.68 -3.10
CA LEU A 41 2.40 5.32 -3.44
C LEU A 41 2.48 4.23 -4.51
N GLU A 42 1.58 3.25 -4.48
CA GLU A 42 1.47 2.19 -5.47
C GLU A 42 1.19 2.77 -6.86
N ASP A 43 0.21 3.67 -6.97
CA ASP A 43 -0.12 4.34 -8.23
C ASP A 43 1.05 5.17 -8.79
N ALA A 44 1.81 5.83 -7.90
CA ALA A 44 2.97 6.64 -8.29
C ALA A 44 4.14 5.79 -8.79
N HIS A 45 4.37 4.60 -8.22
CA HIS A 45 5.57 3.78 -8.48
C HIS A 45 5.34 2.60 -9.43
N MET A 46 4.10 2.33 -9.83
CA MET A 46 3.72 1.19 -10.66
C MET A 46 4.61 1.00 -11.90
N ARG A 47 4.87 2.09 -12.65
CA ARG A 47 5.71 2.04 -13.87
C ARG A 47 7.18 1.76 -13.56
N ALA A 48 7.71 2.36 -12.50
CA ALA A 48 9.10 2.16 -12.10
C ALA A 48 9.35 0.72 -11.64
N GLN A 49 8.43 0.16 -10.85
CA GLN A 49 8.48 -1.24 -10.45
C GLN A 49 8.39 -2.19 -11.64
N LEU A 50 7.50 -1.93 -12.60
CA LEU A 50 7.41 -2.75 -13.81
C LEU A 50 8.71 -2.73 -14.63
N ALA A 51 9.35 -1.57 -14.78
CA ALA A 51 10.62 -1.45 -15.47
C ALA A 51 11.75 -2.23 -14.78
N ALA A 52 11.83 -2.15 -13.44
CA ALA A 52 12.79 -2.91 -12.65
C ALA A 52 12.57 -4.42 -12.78
N LEU A 53 11.32 -4.87 -12.67
CA LEU A 53 10.95 -6.28 -12.88
C LEU A 53 11.33 -6.75 -14.29
N HIS A 54 11.03 -5.96 -15.32
CA HIS A 54 11.34 -6.32 -16.69
C HIS A 54 12.84 -6.44 -16.95
N ALA A 55 13.64 -5.49 -16.44
CA ALA A 55 15.09 -5.53 -16.56
C ALA A 55 15.68 -6.81 -15.96
N GLU A 56 15.22 -7.21 -14.78
CA GLU A 56 15.74 -8.40 -14.10
C GLU A 56 15.24 -9.72 -14.71
N LEU A 57 13.96 -9.80 -15.05
CA LEU A 57 13.38 -11.01 -15.64
C LEU A 57 13.85 -11.26 -17.08
N SER A 58 14.15 -10.20 -17.83
CA SER A 58 14.76 -10.32 -19.17
C SER A 58 16.20 -10.85 -19.11
N ALA A 59 16.92 -10.56 -18.03
CA ALA A 59 18.29 -11.02 -17.82
C ALA A 59 18.39 -12.46 -17.28
N CYS A 60 17.34 -12.99 -16.65
CA CYS A 60 17.33 -14.32 -16.04
C CYS A 60 16.07 -15.11 -16.42
N PRO A 61 16.12 -15.96 -17.47
CA PRO A 61 14.96 -16.75 -17.88
C PRO A 61 14.53 -17.79 -16.82
N GLU A 62 15.48 -18.30 -16.03
CA GLU A 62 15.18 -19.22 -14.92
C GLU A 62 14.29 -18.56 -13.85
N ALA A 63 14.46 -17.25 -13.60
CA ALA A 63 13.62 -16.50 -12.68
C ALA A 63 12.16 -16.45 -13.16
N VAL A 64 11.93 -16.35 -14.48
CA VAL A 64 10.58 -16.38 -15.05
C VAL A 64 9.91 -17.73 -14.80
N THR A 65 10.63 -18.83 -15.01
CA THR A 65 10.13 -20.18 -14.73
C THR A 65 9.81 -20.36 -13.24
N ALA A 66 10.69 -19.88 -12.35
CA ALA A 66 10.44 -19.89 -10.91
C ALA A 66 9.17 -19.10 -10.53
N LEU A 67 8.96 -17.92 -11.13
CA LEU A 67 7.76 -17.12 -10.90
C LEU A 67 6.47 -17.80 -11.32
N VAL A 68 6.48 -18.54 -12.42
CA VAL A 68 5.29 -19.30 -12.86
C VAL A 68 4.91 -20.32 -11.80
N VAL A 69 5.89 -21.06 -11.26
CA VAL A 69 5.66 -22.03 -10.19
C VAL A 69 5.16 -21.35 -8.91
N LEU A 70 5.77 -20.24 -8.51
CA LEU A 70 5.37 -19.46 -7.34
C LEU A 70 3.95 -18.91 -7.47
N LYS A 71 3.57 -18.39 -8.64
CA LYS A 71 2.20 -17.90 -8.91
C LYS A 71 1.19 -19.04 -8.92
N ALA A 72 1.55 -20.20 -9.47
CA ALA A 72 0.68 -21.39 -9.44
C ALA A 72 0.51 -21.92 -8.01
N TRP A 73 1.56 -21.89 -7.20
CA TRP A 73 1.50 -22.20 -5.77
C TRP A 73 0.57 -21.24 -5.04
N LEU A 74 0.71 -19.93 -5.25
CA LEU A 74 -0.14 -18.91 -4.66
C LEU A 74 -1.62 -19.10 -5.05
N ALA A 75 -1.89 -19.34 -6.33
CA ALA A 75 -3.24 -19.62 -6.83
C ALA A 75 -3.86 -20.88 -6.18
N ARG A 76 -3.02 -21.90 -5.87
CA ARG A 76 -3.45 -23.10 -5.17
C ARG A 76 -3.68 -22.85 -3.67
N THR A 77 -2.86 -22.03 -3.02
CA THR A 77 -3.05 -21.70 -1.60
C THR A 77 -4.30 -20.86 -1.34
N HIS A 78 -4.71 -20.03 -2.31
CA HIS A 78 -5.98 -19.30 -2.24
C HIS A 78 -7.20 -20.12 -2.70
N HIS A 79 -7.01 -21.31 -3.25
CA HIS A 79 -8.10 -22.13 -3.75
C HIS A 79 -9.03 -22.54 -2.58
N GLY A 80 -10.24 -21.98 -2.55
CA GLY A 80 -11.23 -22.22 -1.49
C GLY A 80 -11.31 -21.14 -0.39
N ARG A 81 -10.53 -20.06 -0.47
CA ARG A 81 -10.63 -18.89 0.41
C ARG A 81 -10.79 -17.60 -0.40
N ALA A 82 -11.64 -16.69 0.06
CA ALA A 82 -11.63 -15.33 -0.48
C ALA A 82 -10.24 -14.73 -0.21
N ALA A 83 -9.58 -14.26 -1.28
CA ALA A 83 -8.32 -13.56 -1.13
C ALA A 83 -8.59 -12.29 -0.28
N PRO A 84 -7.78 -12.03 0.75
CA PRO A 84 -7.92 -10.79 1.51
C PRO A 84 -7.69 -9.59 0.57
N PRO A 85 -8.38 -8.45 0.81
CA PRO A 85 -8.32 -7.27 -0.07
C PRO A 85 -6.89 -6.77 -0.27
N ASP A 86 -6.04 -6.88 0.75
CA ASP A 86 -4.62 -6.47 0.72
C ASP A 86 -3.67 -7.71 0.76
N GLY A 87 -4.05 -8.79 0.09
CA GLY A 87 -3.30 -10.05 0.09
C GLY A 87 -2.05 -10.04 -0.80
N VAL A 88 -1.10 -10.94 -0.49
CA VAL A 88 0.02 -11.24 -1.39
C VAL A 88 -0.54 -11.66 -2.75
N ASN A 89 -0.21 -10.89 -3.78
CA ASN A 89 -0.63 -11.14 -5.14
C ASN A 89 0.56 -11.61 -6.00
N GLY A 90 0.29 -12.02 -7.24
CA GLY A 90 1.34 -12.48 -8.15
C GLY A 90 2.36 -11.39 -8.52
N PHE A 91 1.99 -10.11 -8.42
CA PHE A 91 2.88 -8.98 -8.67
C PHE A 91 3.84 -8.78 -7.49
N LEU A 92 3.33 -8.73 -6.26
CA LEU A 92 4.13 -8.66 -5.04
C LEU A 92 5.11 -9.82 -4.94
N LEU A 93 4.67 -11.04 -5.28
CA LEU A 93 5.55 -12.20 -5.33
C LEU A 93 6.67 -12.06 -6.39
N SER A 94 6.39 -11.38 -7.50
CA SER A 94 7.40 -11.06 -8.50
C SER A 94 8.39 -10.00 -8.00
N ALA A 95 7.89 -8.98 -7.31
CA ALA A 95 8.71 -7.94 -6.69
C ALA A 95 9.62 -8.49 -5.59
N VAL A 96 9.13 -9.41 -4.75
CA VAL A 96 9.93 -10.10 -3.73
C VAL A 96 11.05 -10.91 -4.36
N LEU A 97 10.76 -11.71 -5.39
CA LEU A 97 11.82 -12.49 -6.05
C LEU A 97 12.91 -11.60 -6.65
N VAL A 98 12.53 -10.49 -7.28
CA VAL A 98 13.47 -9.52 -7.84
C VAL A 98 14.25 -8.81 -6.73
N ALA A 99 13.62 -8.45 -5.63
CA ALA A 99 14.31 -7.88 -4.47
C ALA A 99 15.34 -8.85 -3.89
N LEU A 100 15.03 -10.15 -3.82
CA LEU A 100 15.96 -11.20 -3.38
C LEU A 100 17.11 -11.45 -4.37
N LEU A 101 16.91 -11.20 -5.67
CA LEU A 101 17.97 -11.22 -6.66
C LEU A 101 18.91 -10.00 -6.53
N GLN A 102 18.39 -8.87 -6.06
CA GLN A 102 19.16 -7.65 -5.86
C GLN A 102 19.88 -7.61 -4.51
N SER A 103 19.25 -8.14 -3.45
CA SER A 103 19.81 -8.13 -2.08
C SER A 103 20.87 -9.21 -1.84
N GLY A 104 21.07 -10.14 -2.78
CA GLY A 104 22.15 -11.12 -2.76
C GLY A 104 21.89 -12.55 -2.22
N PRO A 105 20.75 -12.93 -1.60
CA PRO A 105 20.51 -14.33 -1.22
C PRO A 105 20.25 -15.24 -2.43
N LEU A 106 19.83 -14.69 -3.57
CA LEU A 106 19.64 -15.43 -4.82
C LEU A 106 20.71 -15.04 -5.85
N SER A 107 21.33 -16.05 -6.45
CA SER A 107 22.21 -15.85 -7.62
C SER A 107 21.45 -16.06 -8.92
N ARG A 108 21.75 -15.27 -9.95
CA ARG A 108 21.21 -15.43 -11.31
C ARG A 108 21.62 -16.74 -11.99
N SER A 109 22.61 -17.45 -11.43
CA SER A 109 23.07 -18.76 -11.89
C SER A 109 22.32 -19.94 -11.25
N MET A 110 21.44 -19.70 -10.27
CA MET A 110 20.64 -20.76 -9.66
C MET A 110 19.58 -21.29 -10.62
N GLN A 111 19.29 -22.58 -10.53
CA GLN A 111 18.18 -23.20 -11.24
C GLN A 111 16.85 -22.78 -10.64
N ALA A 112 15.78 -22.72 -11.44
CA ALA A 112 14.46 -22.27 -11.01
C ALA A 112 13.97 -22.92 -9.71
N HIS A 113 14.16 -24.23 -9.53
CA HIS A 113 13.70 -24.94 -8.33
C HIS A 113 14.41 -24.50 -7.04
N GLN A 114 15.69 -24.14 -7.12
CA GLN A 114 16.45 -23.60 -5.98
C GLN A 114 15.97 -22.19 -5.64
N MET A 115 15.66 -21.39 -6.66
CA MET A 115 15.13 -20.03 -6.48
C MET A 115 13.76 -20.07 -5.79
N VAL A 116 12.88 -20.98 -6.21
CA VAL A 116 11.56 -21.17 -5.57
C VAL A 116 11.72 -21.57 -4.11
N ARG A 117 12.58 -22.57 -3.83
CA ARG A 117 12.81 -23.02 -2.45
C ARG A 117 13.37 -21.90 -1.59
N ALA A 118 14.42 -21.22 -2.04
CA ALA A 118 15.04 -20.14 -1.29
C ALA A 118 14.08 -18.96 -1.07
N CYS A 119 13.24 -18.63 -2.05
CA CYS A 119 12.20 -17.60 -1.88
C CYS A 119 11.17 -17.98 -0.82
N LEU A 120 10.68 -19.22 -0.83
CA LEU A 120 9.71 -19.69 0.17
C LEU A 120 10.34 -19.82 1.57
N GLU A 121 11.59 -20.28 1.65
CA GLU A 121 12.34 -20.37 2.90
C GLU A 121 12.60 -18.99 3.49
N TRP A 122 12.94 -18.00 2.65
CA TRP A 122 13.06 -16.61 3.07
C TRP A 122 11.74 -16.07 3.65
N LEU A 123 10.63 -16.27 2.94
CA LEU A 123 9.29 -15.88 3.40
C LEU A 123 8.86 -16.58 4.71
N ALA A 124 9.35 -17.79 4.96
CA ALA A 124 9.02 -18.54 6.17
C ALA A 124 9.89 -18.16 7.38
N THR A 125 11.07 -17.57 7.14
CA THR A 125 12.08 -17.28 8.18
C THR A 125 12.17 -15.81 8.54
N HIS A 126 11.71 -14.91 7.66
CA HIS A 126 11.75 -13.47 7.85
C HIS A 126 10.32 -12.97 8.11
N ASP A 127 10.12 -12.37 9.29
CA ASP A 127 8.90 -11.67 9.72
C ASP A 127 9.11 -10.15 9.63
#